data_AF-A0A929P9M3-F1
#
_entry.id   AF-A0A929P9M3-F1
#
_cell.length_a   1.000
_cell.length_b   1.000
_cell.length_c   1.000
_cell.angle_alpha   90.00
_cell.angle_beta   90.00
_cell.angle_gamma   90.00
#
_symmetry.space_group_name_H-M   'P 1'
#
loop_
_entity.id
_entity.type
_entity.pdbx_description
1 polymer ?
#
loop_
_entity_poly.entity_id
_entity_poly.type
_entity_poly.pdbx_seq_one_letter_code
_entity_poly.pdbx_strand_id
1 'polypeptide(L)'
;MTKEIPKCFRNNRRNGNRYLSWAYVEAANFANRFCPHAQAFYQRKMAKTNGLVAIKALSNKLAGASYYVMRDQVPYDMDKLFRK
;
A
#
# COMPACT_ATOMS: atom_id res chain seq x y z
N MET A 1 9.66 -6.69 -37.18
CA MET A 1 9.50 -5.47 -36.34
C MET A 1 9.34 -5.90 -34.89
N THR A 2 10.46 -6.13 -34.23
CA THR A 2 10.55 -6.50 -32.81
C THR A 2 10.06 -5.33 -31.97
N LYS A 3 8.83 -5.40 -31.47
CA LYS A 3 8.32 -4.42 -30.50
C LYS A 3 9.18 -4.52 -29.25
N GLU A 4 10.06 -3.55 -29.05
CA GLU A 4 10.80 -3.42 -27.80
C GLU A 4 9.80 -3.28 -26.65
N ILE A 5 9.74 -4.31 -25.80
CA ILE A 5 8.98 -4.26 -24.55
C ILE A 5 9.63 -3.16 -23.69
N PRO A 6 8.88 -2.15 -23.22
CA PRO A 6 9.46 -1.05 -22.49
C PRO A 6 10.25 -1.55 -21.26
N LYS A 7 11.45 -0.98 -21.09
CA LYS A 7 12.48 -1.37 -20.09
C LYS A 7 11.96 -1.38 -18.64
N CYS A 8 10.83 -0.73 -18.36
CA CYS A 8 10.20 -0.60 -17.05
C CYS A 8 9.59 -1.89 -16.47
N PHE A 9 9.44 -2.97 -17.26
CA PHE A 9 8.92 -4.25 -16.73
C PHE A 9 10.00 -5.18 -16.16
N ARG A 10 11.28 -4.98 -16.49
CA ARG A 10 12.36 -5.88 -16.06
C ARG A 10 12.83 -5.63 -14.63
N ASN A 11 12.69 -4.42 -14.10
CA ASN A 11 13.24 -4.07 -12.79
C ASN A 11 12.29 -4.32 -11.60
N ASN A 12 11.09 -4.84 -11.85
CA ASN A 12 10.10 -5.19 -10.81
C ASN A 12 9.95 -6.70 -10.61
N ARG A 13 10.93 -7.51 -11.05
CA ARG A 13 10.86 -8.98 -10.92
C ARG A 13 10.78 -9.46 -9.46
N ARG A 14 11.23 -8.64 -8.51
CA ARG A 14 11.14 -8.88 -7.06
C ARG A 14 9.87 -8.33 -6.39
N ASN A 15 9.00 -7.59 -7.11
CA ASN A 15 7.84 -6.91 -6.52
C ASN A 15 6.59 -7.81 -6.34
N GLY A 16 6.74 -9.14 -6.31
CA GLY A 16 5.61 -10.05 -6.13
C GLY A 16 4.54 -9.90 -7.23
N ASN A 17 3.27 -10.06 -6.85
CA ASN A 17 2.15 -9.95 -7.78
C ASN A 17 1.83 -8.48 -8.10
N ARG A 18 1.94 -8.11 -9.39
CA ARG A 18 1.65 -6.74 -9.88
C ARG A 18 0.21 -6.31 -9.67
N TYR A 19 -0.75 -7.20 -9.87
CA TYR A 19 -2.18 -6.88 -9.74
C TYR A 19 -2.54 -6.63 -8.28
N LEU A 20 -2.04 -7.47 -7.38
CA LEU A 20 -2.25 -7.31 -5.95
C LEU A 20 -1.62 -6.00 -5.44
N SER A 21 -0.43 -5.68 -5.93
CA SER A 21 0.22 -4.40 -5.64
C SER A 21 -0.64 -3.20 -6.09
N TRP A 22 -1.24 -3.27 -7.27
CA TRP A 22 -2.13 -2.22 -7.78
C TRP A 22 -3.41 -2.10 -6.96
N ALA A 23 -4.05 -3.23 -6.61
CA ALA A 23 -5.26 -3.26 -5.78
C ALA A 23 -5.03 -2.59 -4.41
N TYR A 24 -3.90 -2.86 -3.75
CA TYR A 24 -3.59 -2.21 -2.48
C TYR A 24 -3.24 -0.72 -2.62
N VAL A 25 -2.65 -0.29 -3.75
CA VAL A 25 -2.43 1.14 -4.02
C VAL A 25 -3.76 1.85 -4.20
N GLU A 26 -4.70 1.24 -4.92
CA GLU A 26 -6.06 1.75 -5.05
C GLU A 26 -6.77 1.82 -3.69
N ALA A 27 -6.72 0.75 -2.90
CA ALA A 27 -7.26 0.72 -1.54
C ALA A 27 -6.63 1.80 -0.64
N ALA A 28 -5.33 2.06 -0.76
CA ALA A 28 -4.66 3.12 0.00
C ALA A 28 -5.16 4.52 -0.40
N ASN A 29 -5.45 4.77 -1.68
CA ASN A 29 -6.04 6.03 -2.12
C ASN A 29 -7.45 6.23 -1.57
N PHE A 30 -8.26 5.16 -1.56
CA PHE A 30 -9.58 5.19 -0.93
C PHE A 30 -9.50 5.41 0.59
N ALA A 31 -8.60 4.70 1.28
CA ALA A 31 -8.39 4.85 2.71
C ALA A 31 -7.94 6.28 3.07
N ASN A 32 -7.08 6.90 2.26
CA ASN A 32 -6.64 8.28 2.48
C ASN A 32 -7.78 9.31 2.34
N ARG A 33 -8.80 9.02 1.54
CA ARG A 33 -9.97 9.90 1.34
C ARG A 33 -11.01 9.77 2.44
N PHE A 34 -11.28 8.53 2.87
CA PHE A 34 -12.42 8.24 3.75
C PHE A 34 -12.05 8.01 5.21
N CYS A 35 -10.80 7.67 5.53
CA CYS A 35 -10.38 7.37 6.89
C CYS A 35 -9.41 8.44 7.43
N PRO A 36 -9.80 9.20 8.48
CA PRO A 36 -8.94 10.23 9.08
C PRO A 36 -7.60 9.69 9.64
N HIS A 37 -7.60 8.46 10.17
CA HIS A 37 -6.40 7.83 10.72
C HIS A 37 -5.37 7.51 9.64
N ALA A 38 -5.84 6.98 8.50
CA ALA A 38 -5.03 6.72 7.32
C ALA A 38 -4.48 8.02 6.73
N GLN A 39 -5.31 9.07 6.69
CA GLN A 39 -4.92 10.40 6.23
C GLN A 39 -3.82 11.01 7.13
N ALA A 40 -3.97 10.94 8.45
CA ALA A 40 -2.95 11.42 9.38
C ALA A 40 -1.62 10.65 9.24
N PHE A 41 -1.66 9.34 9.00
CA PHE A 41 -0.45 8.55 8.69
C PHE A 41 0.19 9.00 7.36
N TYR A 42 -0.63 9.13 6.32
CA TYR A 42 -0.18 9.57 5.00
C TYR A 42 0.49 10.94 5.05
N GLN A 43 -0.15 11.94 5.66
CA GLN A 43 0.39 13.29 5.81
C GLN A 43 1.72 13.29 6.57
N ARG A 44 1.82 12.55 7.69
CA ARG A 44 3.07 12.42 8.46
C ARG A 44 4.20 11.80 7.64
N LYS A 45 3.92 10.80 6.81
CA LYS A 45 4.93 10.16 5.95
C LYS A 45 5.27 11.00 4.73
N MET A 46 4.29 11.68 4.15
CA MET A 46 4.47 12.60 3.03
C MET A 46 5.39 13.76 3.44
N ALA A 47 5.17 14.37 4.61
CA ALA A 47 5.98 15.47 5.13
C ALA A 47 7.47 15.10 5.32
N LYS A 48 7.79 13.82 5.55
CA LYS A 48 9.17 13.35 5.74
C LYS A 48 9.86 12.90 4.44
N THR A 49 9.08 12.52 3.44
CA THR A 49 9.60 11.88 2.22
C THR A 49 8.87 12.41 1.00
N ASN A 50 8.15 11.56 0.26
CA ASN A 50 7.44 11.90 -0.96
C ASN A 50 6.03 11.29 -0.92
N GLY A 51 5.06 11.96 -1.55
CA GLY A 51 3.67 11.49 -1.60
C GLY A 51 3.51 10.07 -2.14
N LEU A 52 4.23 9.71 -3.21
CA LEU A 52 4.18 8.36 -3.79
C LEU A 52 4.69 7.29 -2.80
N VAL A 53 5.72 7.60 -2.04
CA VAL A 53 6.28 6.69 -1.02
C VAL A 53 5.32 6.55 0.15
N ALA A 54 4.64 7.64 0.53
CA ALA A 54 3.61 7.62 1.57
C ALA A 54 2.40 6.74 1.19
N ILE A 55 1.92 6.80 -0.06
CA ILE A 55 0.86 5.90 -0.57
C ILE A 55 1.34 4.45 -0.49
N LYS A 56 2.56 4.17 -0.99
CA LYS A 56 3.15 2.82 -0.96
C LYS A 56 3.27 2.26 0.45
N ALA A 57 3.67 3.09 1.41
CA ALA A 57 3.76 2.72 2.82
C ALA A 57 2.38 2.41 3.42
N LEU A 58 1.35 3.20 3.06
CA LEU A 58 -0.03 2.95 3.48
C LEU A 58 -0.56 1.64 2.89
N SER A 59 -0.34 1.38 1.60
CA SER A 59 -0.72 0.11 0.96
C SER A 59 -0.03 -1.10 1.60
N ASN A 60 1.24 -0.97 2.01
CA ASN A 60 1.95 -2.04 2.71
C ASN A 60 1.37 -2.34 4.10
N LYS A 61 0.94 -1.30 4.83
CA LYS A 61 0.20 -1.47 6.10
C LYS A 61 -1.09 -2.25 5.86
N LEU A 62 -1.90 -1.83 4.88
CA LEU A 62 -3.17 -2.50 4.55
C LEU A 62 -2.94 -3.97 4.18
N ALA A 63 -1.95 -4.26 3.34
CA ALA A 63 -1.61 -5.64 2.97
C ALA A 63 -1.23 -6.49 4.19
N GLY A 64 -0.43 -5.94 5.11
CA GLY A 64 -0.08 -6.60 6.36
C GLY A 64 -1.32 -6.87 7.23
N ALA A 65 -2.20 -5.89 7.40
CA ALA A 65 -3.45 -6.06 8.15
C ALA A 65 -4.33 -7.16 7.53
N SER A 66 -4.53 -7.12 6.22
CA SER A 66 -5.32 -8.13 5.49
C SER A 66 -4.77 -9.54 5.68
N TYR A 67 -3.44 -9.70 5.66
CA TYR A 67 -2.81 -10.99 5.91
C TYR A 67 -3.13 -11.54 7.31
N TYR A 68 -2.99 -10.72 8.36
CA TYR A 68 -3.27 -11.16 9.73
C TYR A 68 -4.76 -11.43 9.98
N VAL A 69 -5.64 -10.61 9.40
CA VAL A 69 -7.09 -10.84 9.44
C VAL A 69 -7.44 -12.19 8.82
N MET A 70 -6.89 -12.52 7.65
CA MET A 70 -7.15 -13.79 6.97
C MET A 70 -6.50 -14.99 7.67
N ARG A 71 -5.29 -14.83 8.22
CA ARG A 71 -4.54 -15.92 8.86
C ARG A 71 -5.13 -16.27 10.22
N ASP A 72 -5.34 -15.26 11.07
CA ASP A 72 -5.71 -15.46 12.47
C ASP A 72 -7.23 -15.40 12.67
N GLN A 73 -8.00 -15.08 11.61
CA GLN A 73 -9.46 -14.92 11.63
C GLN A 73 -9.93 -13.91 12.69
N VAL A 74 -9.11 -12.90 12.96
CA VAL A 74 -9.37 -11.84 13.94
C VAL A 74 -9.98 -10.63 13.23
N PRO A 75 -10.94 -9.92 13.83
CA PRO A 75 -11.46 -8.67 13.27
C PRO A 75 -10.35 -7.64 13.04
N TYR A 76 -10.54 -6.85 11.99
CA TYR A 76 -9.63 -5.75 11.67
C TYR A 76 -9.62 -4.70 12.78
N ASP A 77 -8.42 -4.36 13.25
CA ASP A 77 -8.18 -3.42 14.34
C ASP A 77 -7.32 -2.23 13.84
N MET A 78 -7.93 -1.04 13.84
CA MET A 78 -7.31 0.20 13.34
C MET A 78 -6.13 0.65 14.21
N ASP A 79 -6.21 0.42 15.52
CA ASP A 79 -5.20 0.90 16.47
C ASP A 79 -3.91 0.11 16.31
N LYS A 80 -4.02 -1.20 16.09
CA LYS A 80 -2.87 -2.04 15.74
C LYS A 80 -2.23 -1.64 14.42
N LEU A 81 -3.02 -1.21 13.44
CA LEU A 81 -2.51 -0.83 12.13
C LEU A 81 -1.71 0.47 12.15
N PHE A 82 -2.21 1.49 12.85
CA PHE A 82 -1.64 2.85 12.83
C PHE A 82 -0.81 3.20 14.06
N ARG A 83 -0.53 2.22 14.93
CA ARG A 83 0.37 2.37 16.08
C ARG A 83 1.67 3.09 15.66
N LYS A 84 2.02 4.11 16.47
CA LYS A 84 3.22 4.96 16.29
C LYS A 84 4.51 4.17 16.45
#